data_AF-A0A367XA80-F1
#
_entry.id   AF-A0A367XA80-F1
#
_cell.length_a   1.000
_cell.length_b   1.000
_cell.length_c   1.000
_cell.angle_alpha   90.00
_cell.angle_beta   90.00
_cell.angle_gamma   90.00
#
_symmetry.space_group_name_H-M   'P 1'
#
loop_
_entity.id
_entity.type
_entity.pdbx_description
1 polymer ?
#
loop_
_entity_poly.entity_id
_entity_poly.type
_entity_poly.pdbx_seq_one_letter_code
_entity_poly.pdbx_strand_id
1 'polypeptide(L)'
;MKHPSIAYCPTKAVLPIIFVPGIMGSRLRISGTTDDKAIVWDPPRSGNLPRDATRAADPVIPESEWQRRRHPRTGRPQAPNEAYTRNEFASDANEEVQDRYSGAWEWGWMDGSERRERLIGPRGTSFNETYLEVDRGQKEKFANRLGPDIVDMALERGWGGCVWEFYGGFLRWLHYHGGAAISPGGDVRLEVWAHPYNWTDDNTNAARDLAQTVDKAYADAQKKYAGKPDYPVCKPVVITHSMGGLVGRAYAKHFGGESTCQAMIHGAMPTHGAPAAYKRMRAGFEGLSSIVLGRNGEQVTAVLANSPGGLELLPNQFHKTADGGQQWLFIEGPPDQPRNSVTLPKSDPYGEIYLNTDKWWRLVNPEWVNPSKDDGFELFTDQLEKAKIFHDSLGEYFHPNTMLFWSDDHLAWDRVEITALNTSLAPEAVATEYEFAYISPPAASGDGTVHSGSGKYVPDPVESIHTHTEDGTGLEFTHEAAFSGQNIRSQIAFWLNEMVEEHSG
;
A
#
# COMPACT_ATOMS: atom_id res chain seq x y z
N MET A 1 -25.65 27.53 20.26
CA MET A 1 -25.83 26.97 21.62
C MET A 1 -26.69 25.72 21.51
N LYS A 2 -26.07 24.53 21.63
CA LYS A 2 -26.75 23.25 21.90
C LYS A 2 -26.53 22.92 23.38
N HIS A 3 -27.55 22.41 24.05
CA HIS A 3 -27.69 22.30 25.51
C HIS A 3 -26.57 21.50 26.21
N PRO A 4 -26.13 21.90 27.43
CA PRO A 4 -25.12 21.20 28.21
C PRO A 4 -25.75 20.17 29.16
N SER A 5 -26.13 19.00 28.65
CA SER A 5 -26.43 17.80 29.48
C SER A 5 -26.68 16.58 28.59
N ILE A 6 -25.67 16.10 27.89
CA ILE A 6 -25.63 14.71 27.43
C ILE A 6 -24.56 14.04 28.27
N ALA A 7 -24.99 13.19 29.20
CA ALA A 7 -24.07 12.23 29.81
C ALA A 7 -23.59 11.33 28.68
N TYR A 8 -22.30 11.38 28.33
CA TYR A 8 -21.68 10.36 27.48
C TYR A 8 -21.89 9.01 28.18
N CYS A 9 -22.85 8.22 27.71
CA CYS A 9 -22.97 6.84 28.14
C CYS A 9 -21.72 6.11 27.63
N PRO A 10 -20.94 5.43 28.49
CA PRO A 10 -19.78 4.68 28.05
C PRO A 10 -20.19 3.63 27.02
N THR A 11 -19.77 3.78 25.76
CA THR A 11 -20.10 2.84 24.69
C THR A 11 -19.34 1.53 24.91
N LYS A 12 -20.06 0.41 24.88
CA LYS A 12 -19.49 -0.94 24.88
C LYS A 12 -19.81 -1.60 23.56
N ALA A 13 -18.78 -2.05 22.84
CA ALA A 13 -18.95 -2.69 21.55
C ALA A 13 -17.74 -3.57 21.20
N VAL A 14 -17.94 -4.49 20.28
CA VAL A 14 -16.85 -5.24 19.64
C VAL A 14 -16.82 -4.87 18.17
N LEU A 15 -15.67 -4.39 17.70
CA LEU A 15 -15.49 -3.98 16.32
C LEU A 15 -14.39 -4.82 15.67
N PRO A 16 -14.74 -5.76 14.78
CA PRO A 16 -13.76 -6.43 13.94
C PRO A 16 -13.15 -5.45 12.94
N ILE A 17 -11.82 -5.38 12.91
CA ILE A 17 -11.06 -4.55 11.95
C ILE A 17 -10.24 -5.47 11.07
N ILE A 18 -10.36 -5.36 9.76
CA ILE A 18 -9.54 -6.11 8.80
C ILE A 18 -8.61 -5.13 8.10
N PHE A 19 -7.30 -5.28 8.31
CA PHE A 19 -6.28 -4.50 7.61
C PHE A 19 -5.83 -5.19 6.32
N VAL A 20 -5.85 -4.49 5.19
CA VAL A 20 -5.36 -4.97 3.89
C VAL A 20 -4.12 -4.18 3.49
N PRO A 21 -2.93 -4.81 3.39
CA PRO A 21 -1.71 -4.11 3.02
C PRO A 21 -1.72 -3.66 1.54
N GLY A 22 -0.71 -2.89 1.13
CA GLY A 22 -0.53 -2.50 -0.26
C GLY A 22 0.22 -3.52 -1.12
N ILE A 23 0.51 -3.13 -2.37
CA ILE A 23 1.46 -3.84 -3.22
C ILE A 23 2.80 -4.01 -2.49
N MET A 24 3.42 -5.19 -2.62
CA MET A 24 4.62 -5.57 -1.88
C MET A 24 4.48 -5.58 -0.35
N GLY A 25 3.27 -5.38 0.17
CA GLY A 25 3.01 -5.29 1.60
C GLY A 25 2.78 -6.62 2.31
N SER A 26 2.73 -7.72 1.55
CA SER A 26 2.60 -9.08 2.06
C SER A 26 3.88 -9.87 1.82
N ARG A 27 4.29 -10.71 2.77
CA ARG A 27 5.43 -11.62 2.66
C ARG A 27 5.03 -12.78 1.74
N LEU A 28 5.87 -13.13 0.75
CA LEU A 28 5.57 -14.19 -0.22
C LEU A 28 6.63 -15.29 -0.19
N ARG A 29 6.18 -16.52 -0.46
CA ARG A 29 7.01 -17.70 -0.64
C ARG A 29 6.55 -18.51 -1.85
N ILE A 30 7.41 -19.38 -2.37
CA ILE A 30 7.02 -20.38 -3.37
C ILE A 30 5.99 -21.32 -2.74
N SER A 31 4.89 -21.57 -3.46
CA SER A 31 3.81 -22.44 -2.98
C SER A 31 4.24 -23.90 -2.78
N GLY A 32 3.61 -24.57 -1.81
CA GLY A 32 3.79 -26.00 -1.60
C GLY A 32 5.07 -26.39 -0.85
N THR A 33 5.80 -25.43 -0.30
CA THR A 33 6.98 -25.66 0.54
C THR A 33 6.90 -24.85 1.82
N THR A 34 7.38 -25.43 2.92
CA THR A 34 7.49 -24.78 4.24
C THR A 34 8.93 -24.44 4.60
N ASP A 35 9.88 -24.62 3.67
CA ASP A 35 11.27 -24.25 3.86
C ASP A 35 11.39 -22.72 3.88
N ASP A 36 12.14 -22.17 4.85
CA ASP A 36 12.45 -20.74 4.91
C ASP A 36 13.17 -20.25 3.65
N LYS A 37 13.92 -21.13 2.98
CA LYS A 37 14.56 -20.84 1.69
C LYS A 37 13.56 -20.59 0.56
N ALA A 38 12.29 -20.96 0.76
CA ALA A 38 11.22 -20.67 -0.17
C ALA A 38 10.65 -19.27 -0.02
N ILE A 39 11.00 -18.53 1.05
CA ILE A 39 10.60 -17.12 1.19
C ILE A 39 11.29 -16.33 0.08
N VAL A 40 10.47 -15.88 -0.87
CA VAL A 40 10.97 -15.10 -1.99
C VAL A 40 10.97 -13.63 -1.65
N TRP A 41 10.02 -13.16 -0.83
CA TRP A 41 9.81 -11.74 -0.55
C TRP A 41 9.51 -11.48 0.93
N ASP A 42 10.45 -10.83 1.62
CA ASP A 42 10.34 -10.34 2.99
C ASP A 42 11.42 -9.24 3.23
N PRO A 43 11.13 -7.95 2.99
CA PRO A 43 12.15 -6.91 3.01
C PRO A 43 12.64 -6.62 4.44
N PRO A 44 13.97 -6.51 4.68
CA PRO A 44 14.52 -6.29 6.02
C PRO A 44 14.40 -4.83 6.51
N ARG A 45 14.59 -4.64 7.82
CA ARG A 45 14.65 -3.32 8.49
C ARG A 45 15.70 -2.40 7.85
N SER A 46 15.34 -1.13 7.65
CA SER A 46 16.16 0.00 7.20
C SER A 46 17.28 0.37 8.21
N GLY A 47 18.21 -0.55 8.45
CA GLY A 47 19.23 -0.43 9.50
C GLY A 47 20.52 0.29 9.09
N ASN A 48 20.87 0.36 7.80
CA ASN A 48 22.09 1.02 7.31
C ASN A 48 22.04 1.31 5.80
N LEU A 49 21.17 2.23 5.38
CA LEU A 49 21.41 2.99 4.14
C LEU A 49 22.40 4.13 4.47
N PRO A 50 23.24 4.59 3.52
CA PRO A 50 24.11 5.74 3.73
C PRO A 50 23.32 6.91 4.32
N ARG A 51 23.87 7.51 5.38
CA ARG A 51 23.21 8.46 6.32
C ARG A 51 22.64 9.74 5.69
N ASP A 52 22.68 9.89 4.38
CA ASP A 52 22.26 11.10 3.67
C ASP A 52 20.89 10.98 2.95
N ALA A 53 20.22 9.82 3.00
CA ALA A 53 18.98 9.57 2.24
C ALA A 53 17.68 9.44 3.06
N THR A 54 17.71 9.51 4.40
CA THR A 54 16.51 9.35 5.25
C THR A 54 16.50 10.34 6.42
N ARG A 55 16.30 11.63 6.14
CA ARG A 55 15.82 12.55 7.18
C ARG A 55 14.29 12.49 7.26
N ALA A 56 13.81 11.53 8.03
CA ALA A 56 12.55 11.62 8.76
C ALA A 56 12.83 11.04 10.16
N ALA A 57 13.63 11.79 10.93
CA ALA A 57 13.65 11.62 12.38
C ALA A 57 12.52 12.51 12.92
N ASP A 58 11.61 11.93 13.70
CA ASP A 58 10.70 12.72 14.54
C ASP A 58 11.52 13.80 15.27
N PRO A 59 11.01 15.04 15.40
CA PRO A 59 11.69 16.06 16.19
C PRO A 59 11.84 15.56 17.63
N VAL A 60 13.08 15.47 18.10
CA VAL A 60 13.37 15.28 19.52
C VAL A 60 12.88 16.53 20.25
N ILE A 61 11.69 16.46 20.83
CA ILE A 61 11.19 17.47 21.76
C ILE A 61 12.14 17.47 22.97
N PRO A 62 12.82 18.59 23.30
CA PRO A 62 13.69 18.65 24.46
C PRO A 62 12.88 18.36 25.75
N GLU A 63 13.45 17.56 26.66
CA GLU A 63 12.86 17.18 27.97
C GLU A 63 12.28 18.39 28.75
N SER A 64 12.82 19.59 28.52
CA SER A 64 12.40 20.84 29.13
C SER A 64 11.02 21.37 28.67
N GLU A 65 10.51 20.91 27.52
CA GLU A 65 9.14 21.20 27.05
C GLU A 65 8.10 20.26 27.67
N TRP A 66 8.47 19.01 27.95
CA TRP A 66 7.61 18.04 28.66
C TRP A 66 7.31 18.46 30.10
N GLN A 67 8.29 19.05 30.79
CA GLN A 67 8.16 19.46 32.19
C GLN A 67 7.24 20.67 32.40
N ARG A 68 7.06 21.54 31.40
CA ARG A 68 6.17 22.72 31.53
C ARG A 68 4.68 22.37 31.45
N ARG A 69 4.33 21.21 30.88
CA ARG A 69 2.94 20.80 30.64
C ARG A 69 2.35 19.90 31.74
N ARG A 70 3.14 19.52 32.75
CA ARG A 70 2.67 18.71 33.90
C ARG A 70 2.71 19.53 35.19
N HIS A 71 1.56 20.11 35.54
CA HIS A 71 0.93 20.08 36.88
C HIS A 71 -0.19 21.13 36.96
N PRO A 72 -1.29 20.93 37.75
CA PRO A 72 -1.30 20.17 39.00
C PRO A 72 -2.46 19.17 39.24
N ARG A 73 -2.14 18.16 40.07
CA ARG A 73 -2.97 17.48 41.10
C ARG A 73 -4.17 16.62 40.66
N THR A 74 -4.01 15.30 40.66
CA THR A 74 -4.36 14.36 41.76
C THR A 74 -4.27 12.91 41.25
N GLY A 75 -3.86 11.99 42.11
CA GLY A 75 -3.31 10.69 41.73
C GLY A 75 -4.26 9.70 41.04
N ARG A 76 -3.71 9.01 40.02
CA ARG A 76 -4.13 7.70 39.50
C ARG A 76 -2.87 6.91 39.04
N PRO A 77 -2.93 5.57 38.96
CA PRO A 77 -1.75 4.72 38.80
C PRO A 77 -1.02 4.98 37.48
N GLN A 78 0.31 4.96 37.52
CA GLN A 78 1.19 5.08 36.36
C GLN A 78 0.86 4.01 35.30
N ALA A 79 0.51 4.43 34.09
CA ALA A 79 0.61 3.58 32.91
C ALA A 79 2.11 3.27 32.67
N PRO A 80 2.46 2.05 32.25
CA PRO A 80 3.85 1.69 31.99
C PRO A 80 4.42 2.57 30.87
N ASN A 81 5.61 3.10 31.13
CA ASN A 81 6.35 4.02 30.27
C ASN A 81 6.74 3.36 28.94
N GLU A 82 6.18 3.81 27.81
CA GLU A 82 6.54 3.37 26.45
C GLU A 82 8.04 3.48 26.13
N ALA A 83 8.77 4.38 26.79
CA ALA A 83 10.22 4.49 26.63
C ALA A 83 10.99 3.38 27.36
N TYR A 84 10.42 2.79 28.42
CA TYR A 84 11.01 1.64 29.12
C TYR A 84 10.89 0.38 28.28
N THR A 85 9.72 0.14 27.68
CA THR A 85 9.50 -0.95 26.69
C THR A 85 10.29 -0.74 25.40
N ARG A 86 10.65 0.50 25.02
CA ARG A 86 11.50 0.73 23.83
C ARG A 86 12.97 0.35 24.06
N ASN A 87 13.48 0.54 25.27
CA ASN A 87 14.91 0.43 25.56
C ASN A 87 15.34 -1.00 25.93
N GLU A 88 14.55 -1.78 26.66
CA GLU A 88 14.86 -3.21 26.93
C GLU A 88 14.81 -4.06 25.65
N PHE A 89 13.89 -3.77 24.72
CA PHE A 89 13.78 -4.50 23.45
C PHE A 89 14.81 -4.05 22.39
N ALA A 90 15.42 -2.87 22.55
CA ALA A 90 16.47 -2.40 21.66
C ALA A 90 17.84 -2.99 22.01
N SER A 91 18.11 -3.31 23.29
CA SER A 91 19.36 -3.95 23.69
C SER A 91 19.43 -5.41 23.25
N ASP A 92 18.33 -6.16 23.33
CA ASP A 92 18.31 -7.58 22.95
C ASP A 92 18.26 -7.78 21.43
N ALA A 93 17.86 -6.75 20.67
CA ALA A 93 17.88 -6.76 19.21
C ALA A 93 19.27 -6.47 18.59
N ASN A 94 20.27 -6.12 19.41
CA ASN A 94 21.61 -5.74 18.93
C ASN A 94 22.62 -6.90 18.90
N GLU A 95 22.39 -8.01 19.59
CA GLU A 95 23.32 -9.17 19.55
C GLU A 95 23.10 -10.11 18.34
N GLU A 96 21.98 -9.98 17.62
CA GLU A 96 21.65 -10.79 16.43
C GLU A 96 21.75 -10.03 15.09
N VAL A 97 22.60 -9.00 15.02
CA VAL A 97 22.71 -8.11 13.84
C VAL A 97 23.42 -8.76 12.63
N GLN A 98 23.91 -9.99 12.72
CA GLN A 98 24.58 -10.63 11.58
C GLN A 98 23.64 -11.23 10.52
N ASP A 99 22.39 -11.61 10.85
CA ASP A 99 21.57 -12.42 9.93
C ASP A 99 20.54 -11.62 9.11
N ARG A 100 20.28 -10.35 9.48
CA ARG A 100 19.27 -9.48 8.82
C ARG A 100 19.70 -8.83 7.52
N TYR A 101 20.93 -9.07 7.07
CA TYR A 101 21.47 -8.51 5.82
C TYR A 101 21.39 -9.47 4.63
N SER A 102 21.13 -10.76 4.83
CA SER A 102 21.22 -11.79 3.77
C SER A 102 20.26 -11.53 2.59
N GLY A 103 18.98 -11.23 2.84
CA GLY A 103 17.97 -11.11 1.79
C GLY A 103 18.15 -9.91 0.85
N ALA A 104 18.41 -8.70 1.36
CA ALA A 104 18.56 -7.50 0.53
C ALA A 104 19.82 -7.52 -0.35
N TRP A 105 20.90 -8.15 0.12
CA TRP A 105 22.10 -8.35 -0.68
C TRP A 105 21.86 -9.31 -1.84
N GLU A 106 21.16 -10.44 -1.61
CA GLU A 106 20.77 -11.36 -2.69
C GLU A 106 20.02 -10.62 -3.81
N TRP A 107 19.00 -9.84 -3.44
CA TRP A 107 18.24 -9.03 -4.41
C TRP A 107 19.12 -8.03 -5.18
N GLY A 108 20.09 -7.41 -4.50
CA GLY A 108 20.99 -6.43 -5.11
C GLY A 108 21.88 -6.97 -6.22
N TRP A 109 22.17 -8.28 -6.23
CA TRP A 109 22.97 -8.94 -7.27
C TRP A 109 22.14 -9.57 -8.38
N MET A 110 20.82 -9.72 -8.18
CA MET A 110 19.95 -10.38 -9.15
C MET A 110 19.65 -9.52 -10.38
N ASP A 111 19.83 -10.12 -11.56
CA ASP A 111 19.39 -9.54 -12.83
C ASP A 111 17.86 -9.67 -13.05
N GLY A 112 17.34 -9.12 -14.16
CA GLY A 112 15.91 -9.20 -14.45
C GLY A 112 15.39 -10.63 -14.62
N SER A 113 16.20 -11.53 -15.19
CA SER A 113 15.81 -12.94 -15.37
C SER A 113 15.68 -13.65 -14.02
N GLU A 114 16.62 -13.43 -13.11
CA GLU A 114 16.62 -14.05 -11.77
C GLU A 114 15.47 -13.50 -10.91
N ARG A 115 15.18 -12.19 -11.00
CA ARG A 115 14.03 -11.58 -10.31
C ARG A 115 12.70 -12.10 -10.82
N ARG A 116 12.56 -12.22 -12.15
CA ARG A 116 11.38 -12.84 -12.78
C ARG A 116 11.21 -14.28 -12.31
N GLU A 117 12.28 -15.07 -12.35
CA GLU A 117 12.24 -16.47 -11.90
C GLU A 117 11.76 -16.59 -10.45
N ARG A 118 12.23 -15.70 -9.58
CA ARG A 118 11.88 -15.68 -8.15
C ARG A 118 10.45 -15.22 -7.86
N LEU A 119 9.87 -14.31 -8.64
CA LEU A 119 8.55 -13.70 -8.34
C LEU A 119 7.40 -14.11 -9.27
N ILE A 120 7.71 -14.53 -10.49
CA ILE A 120 6.72 -14.76 -11.55
C ILE A 120 6.61 -16.24 -11.87
N GLY A 121 7.73 -16.96 -11.84
CA GLY A 121 7.76 -18.40 -12.11
C GLY A 121 8.98 -18.83 -12.94
N PRO A 122 9.19 -20.15 -13.08
CA PRO A 122 10.34 -20.71 -13.77
C PRO A 122 10.55 -20.13 -15.18
N ARG A 123 11.81 -20.14 -15.64
CA ARG A 123 12.16 -19.66 -16.99
C ARG A 123 11.32 -20.35 -18.06
N GLY A 124 10.82 -19.57 -19.02
CA GLY A 124 10.03 -20.07 -20.14
C GLY A 124 8.57 -20.42 -19.82
N THR A 125 8.07 -20.05 -18.63
CA THR A 125 6.66 -20.24 -18.24
C THR A 125 5.91 -18.91 -18.19
N SER A 126 4.61 -18.96 -18.51
CA SER A 126 3.67 -17.85 -18.31
C SER A 126 3.43 -17.62 -16.80
N PHE A 127 2.93 -16.43 -16.45
CA PHE A 127 2.52 -16.14 -15.07
C PHE A 127 1.53 -17.20 -14.55
N ASN A 128 1.75 -17.67 -13.33
CA ASN A 128 0.86 -18.59 -12.64
C ASN A 128 0.52 -18.02 -11.25
N GLU A 129 -0.77 -17.74 -11.04
CA GLU A 129 -1.31 -17.19 -9.79
C GLU A 129 -1.00 -18.08 -8.57
N THR A 130 -0.85 -19.39 -8.77
CA THR A 130 -0.55 -20.34 -7.68
C THR A 130 0.94 -20.54 -7.43
N TYR A 131 1.83 -19.87 -8.17
CA TYR A 131 3.28 -20.03 -8.00
C TYR A 131 3.75 -19.51 -6.64
N LEU A 132 3.19 -18.38 -6.21
CA LEU A 132 3.46 -17.79 -4.91
C LEU A 132 2.24 -17.87 -3.99
N GLU A 133 2.52 -18.02 -2.71
CA GLU A 133 1.53 -17.87 -1.65
C GLU A 133 2.06 -16.97 -0.54
N VAL A 134 1.16 -16.50 0.31
CA VAL A 134 1.52 -15.67 1.46
C VAL A 134 2.27 -16.52 2.49
N ASP A 135 3.49 -16.10 2.86
CA ASP A 135 4.18 -16.68 4.01
C ASP A 135 3.52 -16.19 5.30
N ARG A 136 2.86 -17.08 6.03
CA ARG A 136 2.11 -16.73 7.24
C ARG A 136 2.99 -16.52 8.48
N GLY A 137 4.31 -16.72 8.36
CA GLY A 137 5.27 -16.58 9.45
C GLY A 137 5.32 -17.79 10.39
N GLN A 138 6.47 -17.96 11.04
CA GLN A 138 6.69 -19.01 12.04
C GLN A 138 6.63 -18.43 13.46
N LYS A 139 6.04 -19.18 14.40
CA LYS A 139 5.80 -18.74 15.77
C LYS A 139 7.07 -18.28 16.46
N GLU A 140 8.15 -19.03 16.34
CA GLU A 140 9.41 -18.76 17.03
C GLU A 140 10.00 -17.41 16.59
N LYS A 141 9.99 -17.14 15.28
CA LYS A 141 10.50 -15.89 14.71
C LYS A 141 9.60 -14.70 15.02
N PHE A 142 8.29 -14.92 15.00
CA PHE A 142 7.30 -13.86 15.20
C PHE A 142 7.05 -13.54 16.68
N ALA A 143 7.28 -14.49 17.58
CA ALA A 143 7.21 -14.29 19.03
C ALA A 143 8.20 -13.21 19.49
N ASN A 144 9.39 -13.15 18.89
CA ASN A 144 10.37 -12.09 19.16
C ASN A 144 9.86 -10.68 18.81
N ARG A 145 8.85 -10.57 17.92
CA ARG A 145 8.28 -9.29 17.46
C ARG A 145 7.06 -8.85 18.28
N LEU A 146 6.32 -9.79 18.87
CA LEU A 146 5.00 -9.57 19.46
C LEU A 146 4.88 -9.95 20.94
N GLY A 147 5.82 -10.73 21.47
CA GLY A 147 5.69 -11.38 22.76
C GLY A 147 4.90 -12.68 22.71
N PRO A 148 5.11 -13.59 23.67
CA PRO A 148 4.52 -14.93 23.66
C PRO A 148 3.00 -14.95 23.84
N ASP A 149 2.41 -13.91 24.45
CA ASP A 149 0.99 -13.90 24.85
C ASP A 149 0.02 -13.67 23.69
N ILE A 150 0.48 -13.04 22.59
CA ILE A 150 -0.38 -12.67 21.46
C ILE A 150 0.08 -13.28 20.13
N VAL A 151 1.23 -13.96 20.08
CA VAL A 151 1.79 -14.48 18.82
C VAL A 151 0.85 -15.46 18.12
N ASP A 152 0.22 -16.39 18.86
CA ASP A 152 -0.69 -17.38 18.27
C ASP A 152 -1.92 -16.69 17.65
N MET A 153 -2.49 -15.73 18.38
CA MET A 153 -3.62 -14.92 17.90
C MET A 153 -3.22 -14.11 16.67
N ALA A 154 -2.05 -13.46 16.69
CA ALA A 154 -1.60 -12.65 15.57
C ALA A 154 -1.36 -13.48 14.30
N LEU A 155 -0.77 -14.67 14.44
CA LEU A 155 -0.58 -15.59 13.32
C LEU A 155 -1.93 -16.12 12.78
N GLU A 156 -2.84 -16.52 13.67
CA GLU A 156 -4.19 -16.96 13.31
C GLU A 156 -4.97 -15.87 12.54
N ARG A 157 -4.74 -14.60 12.90
CA ARG A 157 -5.38 -13.43 12.31
C ARG A 157 -4.61 -12.82 11.14
N GLY A 158 -3.61 -13.53 10.63
CA GLY A 158 -2.92 -13.16 9.40
C GLY A 158 -1.81 -12.11 9.53
N TRP A 159 -1.47 -11.65 10.73
CA TRP A 159 -0.47 -10.60 10.92
C TRP A 159 0.92 -11.03 10.44
N GLY A 160 1.25 -12.31 10.57
CA GLY A 160 2.53 -12.88 10.15
C GLY A 160 2.77 -12.83 8.64
N GLY A 161 1.72 -12.64 7.83
CA GLY A 161 1.85 -12.47 6.39
C GLY A 161 2.02 -11.03 5.93
N CYS A 162 1.86 -10.04 6.81
CA CYS A 162 2.19 -8.66 6.48
C CYS A 162 3.70 -8.42 6.60
N VAL A 163 4.25 -7.55 5.76
CA VAL A 163 5.59 -7.00 5.98
C VAL A 163 5.56 -6.19 7.27
N TRP A 164 6.23 -6.71 8.29
CA TRP A 164 6.09 -6.22 9.67
C TRP A 164 6.67 -4.82 9.86
N GLU A 165 7.73 -4.54 9.12
CA GLU A 165 8.46 -3.28 9.09
C GLU A 165 7.53 -2.13 8.68
N PHE A 166 6.56 -2.38 7.79
CA PHE A 166 5.59 -1.38 7.33
C PHE A 166 4.34 -1.34 8.22
N TYR A 167 3.78 -2.51 8.58
CA TYR A 167 2.43 -2.57 9.15
C TYR A 167 2.36 -3.02 10.61
N GLY A 168 3.41 -3.65 11.14
CA GLY A 168 3.41 -4.20 12.49
C GLY A 168 3.27 -3.13 13.59
N GLY A 169 3.72 -1.91 13.33
CA GLY A 169 3.48 -0.76 14.21
C GLY A 169 1.99 -0.39 14.29
N PHE A 170 1.30 -0.34 13.16
CA PHE A 170 -0.11 0.01 13.08
C PHE A 170 -1.02 -1.10 13.64
N LEU A 171 -0.75 -2.36 13.30
CA LEU A 171 -1.50 -3.52 13.82
C LEU A 171 -1.41 -3.59 15.35
N ARG A 172 -0.22 -3.38 15.93
CA ARG A 172 -0.05 -3.30 17.38
C ARG A 172 -0.79 -2.11 17.99
N TRP A 173 -0.72 -0.94 17.35
CA TRP A 173 -1.44 0.24 17.83
C TRP A 173 -2.96 -0.02 17.87
N LEU A 174 -3.55 -0.58 16.81
CA LEU A 174 -4.97 -0.96 16.81
C LEU A 174 -5.28 -1.92 17.96
N HIS A 175 -4.47 -2.96 18.14
CA HIS A 175 -4.72 -3.99 19.15
C HIS A 175 -4.63 -3.48 20.59
N TYR A 176 -3.60 -2.69 20.92
CA TYR A 176 -3.34 -2.25 22.29
C TYR A 176 -3.98 -0.91 22.66
N HIS A 177 -4.15 -0.02 21.68
CA HIS A 177 -4.53 1.37 21.92
C HIS A 177 -5.80 1.80 21.17
N GLY A 178 -6.18 1.10 20.10
CA GLY A 178 -7.29 1.49 19.23
C GLY A 178 -8.61 1.65 19.99
N GLY A 179 -9.00 0.69 20.82
CA GLY A 179 -10.25 0.76 21.59
C GLY A 179 -10.36 2.00 22.50
N ALA A 180 -9.27 2.32 23.21
CA ALA A 180 -9.20 3.49 24.08
C ALA A 180 -9.10 4.81 23.31
N ALA A 181 -8.48 4.79 22.13
CA ALA A 181 -8.38 5.95 21.24
C ALA A 181 -9.71 6.31 20.59
N ILE A 182 -10.51 5.29 20.24
CA ILE A 182 -11.82 5.44 19.60
C ILE A 182 -12.83 6.00 20.60
N SER A 183 -12.99 5.36 21.75
CA SER A 183 -13.99 5.76 22.75
C SER A 183 -13.32 6.02 24.11
N PRO A 184 -12.73 7.21 24.34
CA PRO A 184 -12.16 7.58 25.63
C PRO A 184 -13.18 7.45 26.77
N GLY A 185 -12.97 6.49 27.67
CA GLY A 185 -13.89 6.20 28.78
C GLY A 185 -15.00 5.20 28.48
N GLY A 186 -15.10 4.68 27.24
CA GLY A 186 -15.89 3.51 26.88
C GLY A 186 -15.10 2.20 27.00
N ASP A 187 -15.70 1.08 26.60
CA ASP A 187 -15.08 -0.25 26.50
C ASP A 187 -15.35 -0.83 25.10
N VAL A 188 -14.70 -0.23 24.11
CA VAL A 188 -14.70 -0.71 22.71
C VAL A 188 -13.55 -1.68 22.53
N ARG A 189 -13.87 -2.89 22.06
CA ARG A 189 -12.90 -3.97 21.85
C ARG A 189 -12.65 -4.19 20.37
N LEU A 190 -11.42 -3.99 19.94
CA LEU A 190 -11.04 -4.26 18.55
C LEU A 190 -10.58 -5.71 18.40
N GLU A 191 -11.23 -6.43 17.48
CA GLU A 191 -10.74 -7.73 17.01
C GLU A 191 -9.98 -7.50 15.71
N VAL A 192 -8.66 -7.32 15.82
CA VAL A 192 -7.81 -6.88 14.69
C VAL A 192 -7.30 -8.07 13.89
N TRP A 193 -7.65 -8.08 12.62
CA TRP A 193 -7.25 -9.04 11.59
C TRP A 193 -6.43 -8.35 10.50
N ALA A 194 -5.65 -9.14 9.77
CA ALA A 194 -4.98 -8.70 8.56
C ALA A 194 -5.26 -9.68 7.42
N HIS A 195 -5.37 -9.14 6.20
CA HIS A 195 -5.54 -9.89 4.97
C HIS A 195 -4.35 -9.65 4.02
N PRO A 196 -3.16 -10.20 4.34
CA PRO A 196 -2.09 -10.27 3.34
C PRO A 196 -2.51 -11.17 2.18
N TYR A 197 -2.07 -10.80 0.99
CA TYR A 197 -2.42 -11.44 -0.28
C TYR A 197 -1.21 -11.54 -1.21
N ASN A 198 -1.30 -12.41 -2.23
CA ASN A 198 -0.30 -12.47 -3.29
C ASN A 198 -0.40 -11.20 -4.16
N TRP A 199 0.47 -10.23 -3.92
CA TRP A 199 0.44 -8.94 -4.62
C TRP A 199 0.92 -9.02 -6.06
N THR A 200 1.47 -10.15 -6.52
CA THR A 200 1.80 -10.35 -7.93
C THR A 200 0.58 -10.78 -8.76
N ASP A 201 -0.44 -11.33 -8.11
CA ASP A 201 -1.67 -11.83 -8.71
C ASP A 201 -2.73 -10.73 -8.91
N ASP A 202 -3.75 -11.02 -9.70
CA ASP A 202 -4.89 -10.14 -9.98
C ASP A 202 -5.62 -9.81 -8.66
N ASN A 203 -5.87 -8.51 -8.39
CA ASN A 203 -6.48 -8.09 -7.13
C ASN A 203 -7.93 -8.62 -6.97
N THR A 204 -8.57 -9.10 -8.04
CA THR A 204 -9.86 -9.82 -7.98
C THR A 204 -9.77 -11.08 -7.12
N ASN A 205 -8.68 -11.85 -7.25
CA ASN A 205 -8.48 -13.06 -6.45
C ASN A 205 -8.27 -12.69 -4.98
N ALA A 206 -7.43 -11.68 -4.71
CA ALA A 206 -7.22 -11.16 -3.36
C ALA A 206 -8.53 -10.66 -2.71
N ALA A 207 -9.42 -10.04 -3.49
CA ALA A 207 -10.70 -9.53 -3.02
C ALA A 207 -11.71 -10.65 -2.72
N ARG A 208 -11.71 -11.73 -3.50
CA ARG A 208 -12.49 -12.94 -3.22
C ARG A 208 -12.07 -13.58 -1.90
N ASP A 209 -10.77 -13.65 -1.65
CA ASP A 209 -10.23 -14.20 -0.40
C ASP A 209 -10.46 -13.24 0.78
N LEU A 210 -10.46 -11.93 0.55
CA LEU A 210 -10.77 -10.93 1.57
C LEU A 210 -12.19 -11.14 2.14
N ALA A 211 -13.16 -11.48 1.29
CA ALA A 211 -14.52 -11.80 1.74
C ALA A 211 -14.51 -12.93 2.79
N GLN A 212 -13.70 -13.98 2.56
CA GLN A 212 -13.57 -15.10 3.50
C GLN A 212 -12.93 -14.66 4.83
N THR A 213 -11.92 -13.80 4.78
CA THR A 213 -11.28 -13.24 5.98
C THR A 213 -12.26 -12.38 6.79
N VAL A 214 -13.06 -11.55 6.12
CA VAL A 214 -14.08 -10.70 6.79
C VAL A 214 -15.17 -11.57 7.43
N ASP A 215 -15.71 -12.55 6.72
CA ASP A 215 -16.73 -13.46 7.23
C ASP A 215 -16.21 -14.24 8.45
N LYS A 216 -14.98 -14.76 8.37
CA LYS A 216 -14.34 -15.45 9.48
C LYS A 216 -14.15 -14.52 10.69
N ALA A 217 -13.64 -13.31 10.47
CA ALA A 217 -13.41 -12.33 11.53
C ALA A 217 -14.71 -11.98 12.27
N TYR A 218 -15.81 -11.80 11.53
CA TYR A 218 -17.11 -11.50 12.11
C TYR A 218 -17.68 -12.69 12.88
N ALA A 219 -17.65 -13.89 12.29
CA ALA A 219 -18.14 -15.11 12.95
C ALA A 219 -17.37 -15.44 14.22
N ASP A 220 -16.04 -15.31 14.20
CA ASP A 220 -15.19 -15.55 15.37
C ASP A 220 -15.47 -14.55 16.49
N ALA A 221 -15.69 -13.27 16.15
CA ALA A 221 -16.12 -12.26 17.12
C ALA A 221 -17.50 -12.60 17.71
N GLN A 222 -18.50 -12.89 16.88
CA GLN A 222 -19.83 -13.29 17.35
C GLN A 222 -19.76 -14.50 18.31
N LYS A 223 -18.94 -15.50 17.98
CA LYS A 223 -18.73 -16.68 18.83
C LYS A 223 -18.05 -16.32 20.16
N LYS A 224 -16.99 -15.51 20.13
CA LYS A 224 -16.22 -15.09 21.33
C LYS A 224 -17.04 -14.24 22.31
N TYR A 225 -18.02 -13.51 21.80
CA TYR A 225 -18.89 -12.63 22.58
C TYR A 225 -20.33 -13.14 22.73
N ALA A 226 -20.63 -14.36 22.30
CA ALA A 226 -21.91 -15.00 22.54
C ALA A 226 -22.26 -15.02 24.04
N GLY A 227 -23.48 -14.60 24.38
CA GLY A 227 -23.95 -14.52 25.77
C GLY A 227 -23.43 -13.30 26.55
N LYS A 228 -22.75 -12.33 25.90
CA LYS A 228 -22.32 -11.06 26.48
C LYS A 228 -23.15 -9.90 25.89
N PRO A 229 -24.41 -9.69 26.34
CA PRO A 229 -25.31 -8.69 25.74
C PRO A 229 -24.78 -7.26 25.83
N ASP A 230 -23.92 -6.98 26.80
CA ASP A 230 -23.23 -5.70 26.97
C ASP A 230 -22.20 -5.41 25.87
N TYR A 231 -21.85 -6.38 25.01
CA TYR A 231 -20.83 -6.25 23.96
C TYR A 231 -21.41 -6.66 22.61
N PRO A 232 -22.31 -5.84 22.01
CA PRO A 232 -22.78 -6.08 20.65
C PRO A 232 -21.60 -6.10 19.69
N VAL A 233 -21.63 -7.06 18.74
CA VAL A 233 -20.59 -7.18 17.71
C VAL A 233 -21.03 -6.40 16.47
N CYS A 234 -20.36 -5.27 16.24
CA CYS A 234 -20.55 -4.43 15.07
C CYS A 234 -20.18 -5.18 13.79
N LYS A 235 -20.75 -4.77 12.65
CA LYS A 235 -20.27 -5.25 11.35
C LYS A 235 -18.80 -4.84 11.18
N PRO A 236 -17.97 -5.66 10.51
CA PRO A 236 -16.55 -5.36 10.34
C PRO A 236 -16.28 -4.06 9.58
N VAL A 237 -15.14 -3.43 9.87
CA VAL A 237 -14.56 -2.32 9.08
C VAL A 237 -13.29 -2.80 8.40
N VAL A 238 -13.15 -2.45 7.11
CA VAL A 238 -11.95 -2.77 6.33
C VAL A 238 -11.08 -1.52 6.23
N ILE A 239 -9.81 -1.62 6.63
CA ILE A 239 -8.82 -0.56 6.51
C ILE A 239 -7.77 -1.01 5.50
N THR A 240 -7.48 -0.22 4.48
CA THR A 240 -6.58 -0.62 3.40
C THR A 240 -5.45 0.37 3.21
N HIS A 241 -4.29 -0.12 2.81
CA HIS A 241 -3.17 0.70 2.37
C HIS A 241 -2.93 0.56 0.86
N SER A 242 -2.65 1.66 0.15
CA SER A 242 -2.18 1.65 -1.24
C SER A 242 -3.07 0.79 -2.15
N MET A 243 -2.52 -0.13 -2.94
CA MET A 243 -3.29 -1.04 -3.80
C MET A 243 -4.22 -2.00 -3.06
N GLY A 244 -4.05 -2.19 -1.75
CA GLY A 244 -5.03 -2.88 -0.93
C GLY A 244 -6.40 -2.19 -0.95
N GLY A 245 -6.45 -0.89 -1.28
CA GLY A 245 -7.70 -0.18 -1.53
C GLY A 245 -8.42 -0.65 -2.79
N LEU A 246 -7.70 -1.06 -3.84
CA LEU A 246 -8.31 -1.68 -5.03
C LEU A 246 -8.90 -3.06 -4.68
N VAL A 247 -8.20 -3.84 -3.86
CA VAL A 247 -8.71 -5.11 -3.29
C VAL A 247 -9.99 -4.85 -2.47
N GLY A 248 -9.98 -3.83 -1.60
CA GLY A 248 -11.14 -3.43 -0.82
C GLY A 248 -12.34 -3.04 -1.68
N ARG A 249 -12.12 -2.20 -2.69
CA ARG A 249 -13.17 -1.80 -3.65
C ARG A 249 -13.74 -2.98 -4.42
N ALA A 250 -12.89 -3.90 -4.87
CA ALA A 250 -13.32 -5.12 -5.57
C ALA A 250 -14.14 -6.02 -4.64
N TYR A 251 -13.73 -6.15 -3.38
CA TYR A 251 -14.49 -6.87 -2.36
C TYR A 251 -15.87 -6.24 -2.12
N ALA A 252 -15.94 -4.92 -1.95
CA ALA A 252 -17.20 -4.20 -1.81
C ALA A 252 -18.14 -4.46 -2.99
N LYS A 253 -17.61 -4.34 -4.22
CA LYS A 253 -18.40 -4.38 -5.45
C LYS A 253 -18.84 -5.77 -5.86
N HIS A 254 -17.95 -6.76 -5.75
CA HIS A 254 -18.12 -8.05 -6.41
C HIS A 254 -18.29 -9.22 -5.44
N PHE A 255 -17.86 -9.07 -4.18
CA PHE A 255 -17.79 -10.18 -3.22
C PHE A 255 -18.57 -9.90 -1.93
N GLY A 256 -19.65 -9.12 -2.04
CA GLY A 256 -20.63 -8.92 -0.97
C GLY A 256 -20.27 -7.87 0.07
N GLY A 257 -19.12 -7.20 -0.06
CA GLY A 257 -18.61 -6.27 0.94
C GLY A 257 -19.52 -5.08 1.24
N GLU A 258 -20.30 -4.60 0.25
CA GLU A 258 -21.34 -3.56 0.48
C GLU A 258 -22.32 -3.94 1.61
N SER A 259 -22.61 -5.22 1.77
CA SER A 259 -23.56 -5.70 2.77
C SER A 259 -22.90 -6.23 4.05
N THR A 260 -21.68 -6.78 3.93
CA THR A 260 -21.01 -7.49 5.01
C THR A 260 -20.06 -6.63 5.83
N CYS A 261 -19.55 -5.52 5.28
CA CYS A 261 -18.79 -4.53 6.06
C CYS A 261 -19.62 -3.27 6.35
N GLN A 262 -19.33 -2.58 7.45
CA GLN A 262 -19.98 -1.30 7.78
C GLN A 262 -19.39 -0.15 6.97
N ALA A 263 -18.07 -0.18 6.75
CA ALA A 263 -17.34 0.86 6.06
C ALA A 263 -15.95 0.43 5.60
N MET A 264 -15.38 1.25 4.72
CA MET A 264 -13.99 1.13 4.24
C MET A 264 -13.19 2.39 4.50
N ILE A 265 -11.99 2.24 5.06
CA ILE A 265 -11.00 3.31 5.24
C ILE A 265 -9.83 3.05 4.31
N HIS A 266 -9.67 3.89 3.29
CA HIS A 266 -8.59 3.79 2.33
C HIS A 266 -7.49 4.81 2.65
N GLY A 267 -6.25 4.35 2.75
CA GLY A 267 -5.07 5.20 2.94
C GLY A 267 -4.11 5.11 1.77
N ALA A 268 -3.71 6.26 1.23
CA ALA A 268 -2.71 6.35 0.14
C ALA A 268 -3.07 5.53 -1.12
N MET A 269 -4.37 5.36 -1.41
CA MET A 269 -4.81 4.50 -2.50
C MET A 269 -4.53 5.14 -3.88
N PRO A 270 -3.92 4.41 -4.84
CA PRO A 270 -3.85 4.81 -6.24
C PRO A 270 -5.18 4.50 -6.95
N THR A 271 -6.22 5.29 -6.68
CA THR A 271 -7.62 5.05 -7.07
C THR A 271 -7.79 4.66 -8.54
N HIS A 272 -7.06 5.33 -9.43
CA HIS A 272 -7.10 5.11 -10.87
C HIS A 272 -5.69 4.87 -11.44
N GLY A 273 -4.81 4.24 -10.66
CA GLY A 273 -3.41 4.00 -10.99
C GLY A 273 -2.50 5.22 -10.77
N ALA A 274 -1.20 5.04 -11.02
CA ALA A 274 -0.15 6.03 -10.79
C ALA A 274 0.85 6.07 -11.95
N PRO A 275 1.09 7.24 -12.57
CA PRO A 275 2.08 7.41 -13.65
C PRO A 275 3.51 7.02 -13.24
N ALA A 276 3.80 7.01 -11.94
CA ALA A 276 5.04 6.44 -11.38
C ALA A 276 5.31 5.00 -11.87
N ALA A 277 4.27 4.19 -12.12
CA ALA A 277 4.43 2.83 -12.65
C ALA A 277 5.09 2.81 -14.03
N TYR A 278 4.64 3.67 -14.96
CA TYR A 278 5.27 3.83 -16.27
C TYR A 278 6.75 4.20 -16.12
N LYS A 279 7.03 5.22 -15.29
CA LYS A 279 8.41 5.66 -15.04
C LYS A 279 9.28 4.53 -14.48
N ARG A 280 8.75 3.73 -13.56
CA ARG A 280 9.48 2.65 -12.89
C ARG A 280 9.76 1.47 -13.80
N MET A 281 8.81 1.09 -14.66
CA MET A 281 9.03 0.05 -15.67
C MET A 281 10.09 0.48 -16.70
N ARG A 282 10.16 1.77 -17.03
CA ARG A 282 11.17 2.27 -17.97
C ARG A 282 12.55 2.55 -17.37
N ALA A 283 12.61 3.06 -16.14
CA ALA A 283 13.82 3.62 -15.57
C ALA A 283 14.20 3.07 -14.18
N GLY A 284 13.44 2.13 -13.63
CA GLY A 284 13.70 1.58 -12.30
C GLY A 284 12.99 2.32 -11.17
N PHE A 285 13.00 1.73 -9.97
CA PHE A 285 12.50 2.35 -8.75
C PHE A 285 13.58 3.20 -8.06
N GLU A 286 13.12 4.17 -7.28
CA GLU A 286 13.87 4.87 -6.24
C GLU A 286 13.72 4.18 -4.88
N GLY A 287 14.54 4.58 -3.90
CA GLY A 287 14.33 4.23 -2.49
C GLY A 287 14.44 2.72 -2.20
N LEU A 288 13.69 2.25 -1.20
CA LEU A 288 13.79 0.87 -0.70
C LEU A 288 13.28 -0.16 -1.71
N SER A 289 12.22 0.16 -2.45
CA SER A 289 11.66 -0.73 -3.48
C SER A 289 12.64 -1.03 -4.61
N SER A 290 13.62 -0.15 -4.88
CA SER A 290 14.67 -0.35 -5.90
C SER A 290 15.54 -1.57 -5.67
N ILE A 291 15.75 -1.95 -4.41
CA ILE A 291 16.55 -3.11 -4.05
C ILE A 291 15.94 -4.37 -4.67
N VAL A 292 14.60 -4.46 -4.71
CA VAL A 292 13.90 -5.72 -5.00
C VAL A 292 13.11 -5.70 -6.30
N LEU A 293 12.39 -4.63 -6.63
CA LEU A 293 11.73 -4.58 -7.94
C LEU A 293 12.70 -4.18 -9.05
N GLY A 294 13.69 -3.35 -8.78
CA GLY A 294 14.73 -3.04 -9.75
C GLY A 294 15.24 -1.63 -9.65
N ARG A 295 16.53 -1.46 -9.90
CA ARG A 295 17.18 -0.15 -10.01
C ARG A 295 17.12 0.41 -11.44
N ASN A 296 16.70 -0.40 -12.41
CA ASN A 296 16.58 -0.03 -13.81
C ASN A 296 15.32 -0.65 -14.45
N GLY A 297 14.99 -0.24 -15.67
CA GLY A 297 13.80 -0.72 -16.38
C GLY A 297 13.81 -2.22 -16.68
N GLU A 298 14.97 -2.79 -16.99
CA GLU A 298 15.14 -4.22 -17.25
C GLU A 298 14.67 -5.09 -16.08
N GLN A 299 15.15 -4.77 -14.87
CA GLN A 299 14.81 -5.50 -13.65
C GLN A 299 13.33 -5.35 -13.30
N VAL A 300 12.80 -4.12 -13.40
CA VAL A 300 11.40 -3.84 -13.05
C VAL A 300 10.44 -4.46 -14.04
N THR A 301 10.70 -4.31 -15.34
CA THR A 301 9.84 -4.84 -16.41
C THR A 301 9.77 -6.35 -16.34
N ALA A 302 10.88 -7.03 -16.07
CA ALA A 302 10.90 -8.49 -15.95
C ALA A 302 9.95 -9.02 -14.86
N VAL A 303 9.63 -8.23 -13.84
CA VAL A 303 8.65 -8.57 -12.80
C VAL A 303 7.28 -7.99 -13.12
N LEU A 304 7.15 -6.66 -13.18
CA LEU A 304 5.84 -6.01 -13.26
C LEU A 304 5.10 -6.31 -14.56
N ALA A 305 5.78 -6.45 -15.69
CA ALA A 305 5.12 -6.76 -16.96
C ALA A 305 4.52 -8.18 -17.01
N ASN A 306 4.91 -9.05 -16.09
CA ASN A 306 4.34 -10.40 -15.96
C ASN A 306 3.38 -10.52 -14.76
N SER A 307 3.11 -9.44 -14.03
CA SER A 307 2.31 -9.46 -12.82
C SER A 307 1.00 -8.67 -13.06
N PRO A 308 -0.17 -9.34 -13.15
CA PRO A 308 -1.44 -8.62 -13.29
C PRO A 308 -1.64 -7.61 -12.15
N GLY A 309 -1.39 -8.00 -10.89
CA GLY A 309 -1.44 -7.09 -9.75
C GLY A 309 -0.46 -5.92 -9.85
N GLY A 310 0.72 -6.11 -10.44
CA GLY A 310 1.65 -5.02 -10.72
C GLY A 310 1.16 -4.07 -11.82
N LEU A 311 0.53 -4.60 -12.87
CA LEU A 311 -0.02 -3.83 -13.99
C LEU A 311 -1.29 -3.08 -13.64
N GLU A 312 -2.04 -3.53 -12.64
CA GLU A 312 -3.19 -2.79 -12.07
C GLU A 312 -2.77 -1.49 -11.35
N LEU A 313 -1.46 -1.22 -11.19
CA LEU A 313 -0.98 0.09 -10.76
C LEU A 313 -0.93 1.11 -11.91
N LEU A 314 -0.94 0.68 -13.18
CA LEU A 314 -0.87 1.59 -14.32
C LEU A 314 -2.10 2.51 -14.37
N PRO A 315 -1.95 3.79 -14.78
CA PRO A 315 -3.07 4.68 -15.01
C PRO A 315 -4.15 4.05 -15.90
N ASN A 316 -5.41 4.11 -15.49
CA ASN A 316 -6.52 3.59 -16.30
C ASN A 316 -7.32 4.71 -16.95
N GLN A 317 -8.39 4.36 -17.68
CA GLN A 317 -9.23 5.32 -18.41
C GLN A 317 -9.92 6.38 -17.53
N PHE A 318 -9.99 6.16 -16.22
CA PHE A 318 -10.54 7.11 -15.24
C PHE A 318 -9.48 7.98 -14.58
N HIS A 319 -8.19 7.75 -14.87
CA HIS A 319 -7.09 8.51 -14.30
C HIS A 319 -7.21 10.00 -14.63
N LYS A 320 -6.96 10.83 -13.61
CA LYS A 320 -6.88 12.29 -13.74
C LYS A 320 -5.62 12.77 -13.05
N THR A 321 -4.83 13.58 -13.74
CA THR A 321 -3.68 14.31 -13.21
C THR A 321 -4.12 15.32 -12.15
N ALA A 322 -3.20 15.95 -11.43
CA ALA A 322 -3.53 16.82 -10.29
C ALA A 322 -4.43 18.01 -10.66
N ASP A 323 -4.34 18.52 -11.89
CA ASP A 323 -5.19 19.60 -12.42
C ASP A 323 -6.53 19.12 -13.02
N GLY A 324 -6.79 17.81 -13.01
CA GLY A 324 -8.03 17.20 -13.49
C GLY A 324 -7.98 16.77 -14.97
N GLY A 325 -6.87 16.98 -15.67
CA GLY A 325 -6.69 16.48 -17.04
C GLY A 325 -6.46 14.96 -17.09
N GLN A 326 -6.86 14.31 -18.19
CA GLN A 326 -6.68 12.84 -18.37
C GLN A 326 -5.34 12.47 -19.02
N GLN A 327 -4.67 13.44 -19.62
CA GLN A 327 -3.39 13.28 -20.29
C GLN A 327 -2.25 13.36 -19.28
N TRP A 328 -1.49 12.28 -19.12
CA TRP A 328 -0.42 12.17 -18.15
C TRP A 328 0.93 11.80 -18.78
N LEU A 329 0.99 11.35 -20.02
CA LEU A 329 2.24 11.06 -20.72
C LEU A 329 2.51 12.14 -21.77
N PHE A 330 3.63 12.84 -21.64
CA PHE A 330 4.06 13.92 -22.51
C PHE A 330 5.41 13.57 -23.12
N ILE A 331 5.47 13.46 -24.43
CA ILE A 331 6.69 13.18 -25.18
C ILE A 331 7.07 14.44 -25.93
N GLU A 332 8.19 15.03 -25.56
CA GLU A 332 8.76 16.18 -26.24
C GLU A 332 9.79 15.73 -27.27
N GLY A 333 9.71 16.34 -28.45
CA GLY A 333 10.74 16.26 -29.46
C GLY A 333 12.07 16.84 -28.95
N PRO A 334 13.15 16.66 -29.71
CA PRO A 334 14.46 17.14 -29.32
C PRO A 334 14.44 18.67 -29.11
N PRO A 335 15.33 19.23 -28.28
CA PRO A 335 15.29 20.65 -27.88
C PRO A 335 15.30 21.65 -29.06
N ASP A 336 15.83 21.24 -30.22
CA ASP A 336 15.87 22.02 -31.46
C ASP A 336 14.58 21.92 -32.31
N GLN A 337 13.66 20.99 -31.97
CA GLN A 337 12.36 20.80 -32.63
C GLN A 337 11.20 20.58 -31.63
N PRO A 338 10.94 21.53 -30.71
CA PRO A 338 9.96 21.36 -29.62
C PRO A 338 8.49 21.27 -30.08
N ARG A 339 8.20 21.59 -31.36
CA ARG A 339 6.83 21.49 -31.93
C ARG A 339 6.41 20.06 -32.25
N ASN A 340 7.34 19.11 -32.23
CA ASN A 340 7.03 17.70 -32.38
C ASN A 340 6.78 17.14 -30.97
N SER A 341 5.57 17.28 -30.44
CA SER A 341 5.19 16.74 -29.13
C SER A 341 3.97 15.83 -29.21
N VAL A 342 3.94 14.79 -28.39
CA VAL A 342 2.79 13.87 -28.27
C VAL A 342 2.31 13.88 -26.82
N THR A 343 1.00 13.92 -26.64
CA THR A 343 0.36 13.95 -25.32
C THR A 343 -0.72 12.88 -25.26
N LEU A 344 -0.64 12.00 -24.27
CA LEU A 344 -1.42 10.78 -24.14
C LEU A 344 -1.89 10.55 -22.69
N PRO A 345 -2.95 9.75 -22.48
CA PRO A 345 -3.84 9.20 -23.50
C PRO A 345 -4.76 10.27 -24.11
N LYS A 346 -5.14 10.09 -25.37
CA LYS A 346 -6.24 10.83 -26.01
C LYS A 346 -7.60 10.21 -25.65
N SER A 347 -7.65 8.89 -25.52
CA SER A 347 -8.86 8.15 -25.14
C SER A 347 -8.57 6.91 -24.31
N ASP A 348 -7.65 6.05 -24.74
CA ASP A 348 -7.41 4.74 -24.15
C ASP A 348 -5.91 4.54 -23.87
N PRO A 349 -5.46 4.54 -22.60
CA PRO A 349 -4.06 4.32 -22.29
C PRO A 349 -3.59 2.90 -22.64
N TYR A 350 -4.49 1.91 -22.71
CA TYR A 350 -4.12 0.53 -23.03
C TYR A 350 -3.64 0.41 -24.47
N GLY A 351 -4.47 0.79 -25.44
CA GLY A 351 -4.08 0.78 -26.85
C GLY A 351 -3.02 1.83 -27.21
N GLU A 352 -3.12 3.04 -26.65
CA GLU A 352 -2.27 4.15 -27.08
C GLU A 352 -0.87 4.17 -26.45
N ILE A 353 -0.73 3.59 -25.25
CA ILE A 353 0.52 3.65 -24.47
C ILE A 353 1.07 2.26 -24.17
N TYR A 354 0.24 1.37 -23.62
CA TYR A 354 0.74 0.11 -23.03
C TYR A 354 1.02 -0.96 -24.08
N LEU A 355 0.12 -1.12 -25.06
CA LEU A 355 0.28 -2.07 -26.17
C LEU A 355 1.14 -1.54 -27.32
N ASN A 356 1.69 -0.34 -27.18
CA ASN A 356 2.61 0.24 -28.15
C ASN A 356 3.92 -0.56 -28.19
N THR A 357 4.32 -1.03 -29.38
CA THR A 357 5.57 -1.77 -29.60
C THR A 357 6.57 -1.01 -30.47
N ASP A 358 6.14 -0.02 -31.25
CA ASP A 358 6.93 0.57 -32.31
C ASP A 358 7.60 1.89 -31.90
N LYS A 359 6.99 2.65 -30.98
CA LYS A 359 7.56 3.94 -30.56
C LYS A 359 8.65 3.76 -29.51
N TRP A 360 9.68 4.60 -29.57
CA TRP A 360 10.79 4.60 -28.61
C TRP A 360 10.36 4.88 -27.15
N TRP A 361 9.20 5.52 -26.96
CA TRP A 361 8.58 5.78 -25.66
C TRP A 361 7.58 4.70 -25.24
N ARG A 362 7.54 3.54 -25.90
CA ARG A 362 6.75 2.38 -25.46
C ARG A 362 6.99 2.05 -23.98
N LEU A 363 5.95 1.56 -23.30
CA LEU A 363 6.04 1.18 -21.88
C LEU A 363 7.06 0.05 -21.66
N VAL A 364 6.98 -1.01 -22.47
CA VAL A 364 7.79 -2.22 -22.32
C VAL A 364 8.67 -2.45 -23.53
N ASN A 365 9.90 -2.88 -23.27
CA ASN A 365 10.74 -3.52 -24.28
C ASN A 365 10.48 -5.02 -24.23
N PRO A 366 10.08 -5.67 -25.35
CA PRO A 366 9.77 -7.09 -25.37
C PRO A 366 10.87 -7.98 -24.75
N GLU A 367 12.13 -7.64 -25.00
CA GLU A 367 13.31 -8.35 -24.49
C GLU A 367 13.48 -8.23 -22.96
N TRP A 368 12.87 -7.23 -22.31
CA TRP A 368 12.91 -7.07 -20.86
C TRP A 368 11.77 -7.81 -20.16
N VAL A 369 10.66 -8.07 -20.84
CA VAL A 369 9.52 -8.77 -20.24
C VAL A 369 9.87 -10.22 -19.93
N ASN A 370 10.55 -10.89 -20.87
CA ASN A 370 11.04 -12.24 -20.66
C ASN A 370 12.50 -12.36 -21.13
N PRO A 371 13.48 -11.95 -20.30
CA PRO A 371 14.90 -11.96 -20.70
C PRO A 371 15.44 -13.34 -21.10
N SER A 372 14.71 -14.42 -20.79
CA SER A 372 15.07 -15.79 -21.14
C SER A 372 14.46 -16.30 -22.45
N LYS A 373 13.51 -15.59 -23.09
CA LYS A 373 12.78 -16.08 -24.28
C LYS A 373 12.12 -14.95 -25.08
N ASP A 374 12.06 -15.11 -26.40
CA ASP A 374 11.48 -14.15 -27.35
C ASP A 374 9.95 -14.25 -27.48
N ASP A 375 9.24 -14.30 -26.35
CA ASP A 375 7.76 -14.30 -26.27
C ASP A 375 7.21 -13.27 -25.28
N GLY A 376 8.08 -12.36 -24.80
CA GLY A 376 7.76 -11.45 -23.70
C GLY A 376 6.54 -10.57 -23.94
N PHE A 377 6.35 -10.06 -25.16
CA PHE A 377 5.23 -9.15 -25.44
C PHE A 377 3.85 -9.82 -25.42
N GLU A 378 3.76 -11.09 -25.85
CA GLU A 378 2.51 -11.87 -25.78
C GLU A 378 2.12 -12.12 -24.32
N LEU A 379 3.08 -12.54 -23.49
CA LEU A 379 2.87 -12.73 -22.05
C LEU A 379 2.43 -11.46 -21.33
N PHE A 380 3.04 -10.32 -21.69
CA PHE A 380 2.63 -9.01 -21.18
C PHE A 380 1.21 -8.65 -21.60
N THR A 381 0.85 -8.88 -22.86
CA THR A 381 -0.50 -8.60 -23.38
C THR A 381 -1.56 -9.37 -22.60
N ASP A 382 -1.32 -10.65 -22.29
CA ASP A 382 -2.24 -11.46 -21.49
C ASP A 382 -2.42 -10.91 -20.07
N GLN A 383 -1.34 -10.46 -19.42
CA GLN A 383 -1.45 -9.91 -18.06
C GLN A 383 -2.04 -8.50 -18.06
N LEU A 384 -1.77 -7.70 -19.09
CA LEU A 384 -2.34 -6.38 -19.26
C LEU A 384 -3.86 -6.46 -19.49
N GLU A 385 -4.34 -7.45 -20.24
CA GLU A 385 -5.77 -7.67 -20.46
C GLU A 385 -6.48 -7.99 -19.13
N LYS A 386 -5.88 -8.78 -18.24
CA LYS A 386 -6.41 -9.00 -16.88
C LYS A 386 -6.52 -7.68 -16.11
N ALA A 387 -5.45 -6.89 -16.09
CA ALA A 387 -5.46 -5.58 -15.42
C ALA A 387 -6.51 -4.63 -16.01
N LYS A 388 -6.73 -4.67 -17.34
CA LYS A 388 -7.79 -3.91 -18.01
C LYS A 388 -9.18 -4.37 -17.58
N ILE A 389 -9.43 -5.67 -17.59
CA ILE A 389 -10.71 -6.26 -17.14
C ILE A 389 -10.97 -5.88 -15.67
N PHE A 390 -9.95 -5.94 -14.81
CA PHE A 390 -10.06 -5.52 -13.42
C PHE A 390 -10.46 -4.04 -13.30
N HIS A 391 -9.76 -3.14 -13.99
CA HIS A 391 -10.09 -1.71 -13.98
C HIS A 391 -11.49 -1.41 -14.54
N ASP A 392 -11.89 -2.07 -15.63
CA ASP A 392 -13.23 -1.97 -16.20
C ASP A 392 -14.29 -2.47 -15.21
N SER A 393 -14.00 -3.59 -14.51
CA SER A 393 -14.90 -4.17 -13.51
C SER A 393 -15.09 -3.27 -12.29
N LEU A 394 -14.04 -2.57 -11.84
CA LEU A 394 -14.09 -1.62 -10.73
C LEU A 394 -14.78 -0.31 -11.12
N GLY A 395 -14.43 0.26 -12.27
CA GLY A 395 -14.85 1.60 -12.67
C GLY A 395 -14.53 2.64 -11.60
N GLU A 396 -15.43 3.59 -11.40
CA GLU A 396 -15.36 4.60 -10.33
C GLU A 396 -16.07 4.16 -9.05
N TYR A 397 -16.46 2.88 -8.89
CA TYR A 397 -17.26 2.45 -7.73
C TYR A 397 -16.50 2.51 -6.40
N PHE A 398 -17.22 2.86 -5.34
CA PHE A 398 -16.80 2.83 -3.94
C PHE A 398 -17.90 2.27 -3.04
N HIS A 399 -17.53 1.76 -1.87
CA HIS A 399 -18.49 1.40 -0.83
C HIS A 399 -19.28 2.64 -0.40
N PRO A 400 -20.60 2.57 -0.11
CA PRO A 400 -21.41 3.74 0.25
C PRO A 400 -20.88 4.50 1.47
N ASN A 401 -20.27 3.78 2.42
CA ASN A 401 -19.55 4.34 3.55
C ASN A 401 -18.05 4.16 3.31
N THR A 402 -17.43 5.10 2.60
CA THR A 402 -15.98 5.12 2.39
C THR A 402 -15.40 6.40 2.94
N MET A 403 -14.30 6.25 3.69
CA MET A 403 -13.42 7.33 4.07
C MET A 403 -12.07 7.15 3.41
N LEU A 404 -11.50 8.23 2.90
CA LEU A 404 -10.26 8.23 2.16
C LEU A 404 -9.32 9.31 2.70
N PHE A 405 -8.07 8.95 2.96
CA PHE A 405 -7.01 9.91 3.25
C PHE A 405 -5.84 9.75 2.28
N TRP A 406 -5.26 10.88 1.91
CA TRP A 406 -4.15 11.01 0.97
C TRP A 406 -3.26 12.20 1.37
N SER A 407 -2.00 12.24 0.90
CA SER A 407 -1.05 13.30 1.25
C SER A 407 -0.64 14.12 0.03
N ASP A 408 -0.22 15.36 0.27
CA ASP A 408 0.39 16.31 -0.67
C ASP A 408 1.82 16.75 -0.24
N ASP A 409 2.39 16.06 0.75
CA ASP A 409 3.66 16.40 1.41
C ASP A 409 4.91 16.15 0.54
N HIS A 410 4.83 15.19 -0.38
CA HIS A 410 5.98 14.75 -1.19
C HIS A 410 5.68 14.84 -2.68
N LEU A 411 6.70 15.13 -3.50
CA LEU A 411 6.54 15.16 -4.94
C LEU A 411 6.29 13.75 -5.51
N ALA A 412 5.25 13.62 -6.32
CA ALA A 412 4.87 12.42 -7.06
C ALA A 412 4.70 12.73 -8.55
N TRP A 413 4.80 11.67 -9.37
CA TRP A 413 4.45 11.78 -10.80
C TRP A 413 2.93 11.71 -10.93
N ASP A 414 2.31 12.85 -11.22
CA ASP A 414 0.98 12.90 -11.86
C ASP A 414 1.09 12.96 -13.39
N ARG A 415 2.27 13.31 -13.91
CA ARG A 415 2.64 13.35 -15.32
C ARG A 415 4.04 12.76 -15.50
N VAL A 416 4.26 12.11 -16.62
CA VAL A 416 5.57 11.66 -17.09
C VAL A 416 5.91 12.46 -18.34
N GLU A 417 6.91 13.31 -18.21
CA GLU A 417 7.47 14.07 -19.33
C GLU A 417 8.75 13.41 -19.79
N ILE A 418 8.86 13.15 -21.10
CA ILE A 418 9.99 12.48 -21.71
C ILE A 418 10.56 13.36 -22.81
N THR A 419 11.81 13.77 -22.66
CA THR A 419 12.52 14.57 -23.67
C THR A 419 13.47 13.69 -24.47
N ALA A 420 13.30 13.68 -25.78
CA ALA A 420 14.23 13.04 -26.72
C ALA A 420 15.63 13.68 -26.62
N LEU A 421 16.67 12.86 -26.44
CA LEU A 421 18.05 13.33 -26.34
C LEU A 421 18.78 13.45 -27.69
N ASN A 422 18.18 12.95 -28.77
CA ASN A 422 18.74 13.02 -30.13
C ASN A 422 17.67 13.38 -31.16
N THR A 423 18.08 14.09 -32.21
CA THR A 423 17.27 14.54 -33.34
C THR A 423 16.59 13.42 -34.14
N SER A 424 17.08 12.18 -34.06
CA SER A 424 16.47 10.99 -34.66
C SER A 424 15.21 10.49 -33.92
N LEU A 425 14.95 10.98 -32.71
CA LEU A 425 13.83 10.58 -31.84
C LEU A 425 12.66 11.57 -31.90
N ALA A 426 12.15 11.85 -33.11
CA ALA A 426 10.84 12.48 -33.20
C ALA A 426 9.81 11.59 -32.47
N PRO A 427 8.77 12.12 -31.79
CA PRO A 427 7.79 11.30 -31.08
C PRO A 427 7.09 10.25 -31.96
N GLU A 428 7.02 10.49 -33.26
CA GLU A 428 6.43 9.59 -34.24
C GLU A 428 7.40 8.53 -34.80
N ALA A 429 8.69 8.63 -34.48
CA ALA A 429 9.71 7.72 -35.00
C ALA A 429 9.50 6.29 -34.49
N VAL A 430 9.65 5.33 -35.41
CA VAL A 430 9.71 3.89 -35.10
C VAL A 430 11.11 3.56 -34.63
N ALA A 431 11.23 2.94 -33.46
CA ALA A 431 12.51 2.56 -32.87
C ALA A 431 12.83 1.10 -33.15
N THR A 432 14.06 0.83 -33.59
CA THR A 432 14.59 -0.55 -33.71
C THR A 432 15.32 -1.01 -32.45
N GLU A 433 15.74 -0.09 -31.58
CA GLU A 433 16.43 -0.35 -30.30
C GLU A 433 15.87 0.55 -29.19
N TYR A 434 16.09 0.20 -27.92
CA TYR A 434 15.73 1.06 -26.80
C TYR A 434 16.64 2.29 -26.75
N GLU A 435 16.06 3.48 -26.88
CA GLU A 435 16.81 4.73 -26.85
C GLU A 435 16.73 5.44 -25.50
N PHE A 436 17.89 5.92 -25.04
CA PHE A 436 17.97 6.68 -23.80
C PHE A 436 17.25 8.02 -23.97
N ALA A 437 16.30 8.28 -23.06
CA ALA A 437 15.58 9.53 -22.99
C ALA A 437 15.60 10.06 -21.57
N TYR A 438 15.54 11.38 -21.43
CA TYR A 438 15.38 12.01 -20.13
C TYR A 438 13.92 11.92 -19.71
N ILE A 439 13.65 11.36 -18.53
CA ILE A 439 12.34 11.40 -17.89
C ILE A 439 12.41 12.43 -16.77
N SER A 440 11.52 13.43 -16.80
CA SER A 440 11.50 14.49 -15.79
C SER A 440 11.26 13.94 -14.38
N PRO A 441 11.84 14.58 -13.34
CA PRO A 441 11.55 14.27 -11.94
C PRO A 441 10.06 14.53 -11.61
N PRO A 442 9.55 14.00 -10.48
CA PRO A 442 8.18 14.26 -10.09
C PRO A 442 8.01 15.74 -9.71
N ALA A 443 6.84 16.30 -10.02
CA ALA A 443 6.59 17.73 -9.83
C ALA A 443 5.24 18.06 -9.14
N ALA A 444 4.32 17.10 -9.06
CA ALA A 444 3.02 17.31 -8.41
C ALA A 444 3.05 16.89 -6.94
N SER A 445 2.26 17.56 -6.11
CA SER A 445 2.09 17.17 -4.72
C SER A 445 1.41 15.80 -4.58
N GLY A 446 1.89 15.00 -3.63
CA GLY A 446 1.48 13.62 -3.38
C GLY A 446 2.14 13.05 -2.13
N ASP A 447 2.31 11.73 -2.10
CA ASP A 447 2.95 11.00 -1.00
C ASP A 447 4.34 10.41 -1.39
N GLY A 448 4.90 10.87 -2.52
CA GLY A 448 6.14 10.34 -3.10
C GLY A 448 5.94 9.18 -4.08
N THR A 449 4.72 8.60 -4.15
CA THR A 449 4.37 7.57 -5.15
C THR A 449 3.06 7.90 -5.86
N VAL A 450 2.02 8.24 -5.11
CA VAL A 450 0.69 8.59 -5.59
C VAL A 450 0.51 10.09 -5.44
N HIS A 451 0.09 10.75 -6.50
CA HIS A 451 -0.21 12.17 -6.47
C HIS A 451 -1.57 12.43 -5.81
N SER A 452 -1.71 13.62 -5.24
CA SER A 452 -2.91 14.13 -4.53
C SER A 452 -4.22 13.97 -5.31
N GLY A 453 -4.17 14.09 -6.63
CA GLY A 453 -5.32 13.92 -7.52
C GLY A 453 -6.03 12.57 -7.36
N SER A 454 -5.30 11.52 -6.96
CA SER A 454 -5.87 10.18 -6.72
C SER A 454 -6.97 10.18 -5.65
N GLY A 455 -6.84 11.03 -4.62
CA GLY A 455 -7.87 11.16 -3.58
C GLY A 455 -8.78 12.37 -3.74
N LYS A 456 -8.40 13.34 -4.59
CA LYS A 456 -9.21 14.51 -4.92
C LYS A 456 -10.33 14.20 -5.92
N TYR A 457 -10.08 13.30 -6.87
CA TYR A 457 -11.03 12.98 -7.95
C TYR A 457 -11.73 11.64 -7.69
N VAL A 458 -12.38 11.54 -6.54
CA VAL A 458 -13.25 10.43 -6.17
C VAL A 458 -14.72 10.87 -6.22
N PRO A 459 -15.67 9.97 -6.58
CA PRO A 459 -17.09 10.33 -6.65
C PRO A 459 -17.73 10.46 -5.27
N ASP A 460 -18.80 11.25 -5.18
CA ASP A 460 -19.67 11.24 -4.01
C ASP A 460 -20.31 9.84 -3.81
N PRO A 461 -20.58 9.40 -2.56
CA PRO A 461 -20.46 10.13 -1.30
C PRO A 461 -19.13 9.85 -0.56
N VAL A 462 -18.03 9.57 -1.25
CA VAL A 462 -16.75 9.28 -0.58
C VAL A 462 -16.33 10.46 0.30
N GLU A 463 -16.27 10.24 1.60
CA GLU A 463 -15.71 11.22 2.53
C GLU A 463 -14.19 11.20 2.35
N SER A 464 -13.70 12.10 1.51
CA SER A 464 -12.27 12.28 1.31
C SER A 464 -11.78 13.45 2.12
N ILE A 465 -10.75 13.21 2.93
CA ILE A 465 -9.98 14.27 3.56
C ILE A 465 -8.65 14.38 2.84
N HIS A 466 -8.32 15.61 2.48
CA HIS A 466 -6.96 16.02 2.13
C HIS A 466 -6.38 16.68 3.37
N THR A 467 -5.12 16.41 3.67
CA THR A 467 -4.63 16.46 5.03
C THR A 467 -4.21 17.87 5.48
N HIS A 468 -5.11 18.86 5.34
CA HIS A 468 -5.06 20.13 6.07
C HIS A 468 -6.34 20.31 6.92
N THR A 469 -6.16 20.46 8.23
CA THR A 469 -7.19 21.03 9.11
C THR A 469 -7.35 22.53 8.83
N GLU A 470 -8.50 23.14 9.17
CA GLU A 470 -8.75 24.60 9.01
C GLU A 470 -7.69 25.49 9.71
N ASP A 471 -6.92 24.95 10.66
CA ASP A 471 -5.84 25.60 11.39
C ASP A 471 -4.42 25.29 10.86
N GLY A 472 -4.29 24.53 9.76
CA GLY A 472 -3.03 24.35 9.02
C GLY A 472 -2.06 23.31 9.58
N THR A 473 -2.47 22.45 10.53
CA THR A 473 -1.63 21.33 11.00
C THR A 473 -1.89 20.08 10.14
N GLY A 474 -0.97 19.76 9.23
CA GLY A 474 -1.18 18.68 8.27
C GLY A 474 -0.96 17.26 8.81
N LEU A 475 -1.65 16.28 8.20
CA LEU A 475 -1.37 14.84 8.38
C LEU A 475 -0.37 14.43 7.27
N GLU A 476 0.88 14.90 7.41
CA GLU A 476 1.99 14.65 6.46
C GLU A 476 2.48 13.19 6.56
N PHE A 477 2.65 12.52 5.42
CA PHE A 477 3.25 11.18 5.36
C PHE A 477 3.81 10.85 3.96
N THR A 478 4.85 10.01 3.95
CA THR A 478 5.26 9.29 2.73
C THR A 478 4.38 8.07 2.51
N HIS A 479 4.27 7.62 1.26
CA HIS A 479 3.45 6.46 0.88
C HIS A 479 3.68 5.25 1.80
N GLU A 480 4.92 4.83 2.00
CA GLU A 480 5.26 3.67 2.85
C GLU A 480 4.92 3.89 4.33
N ALA A 481 4.92 5.14 4.80
CA ALA A 481 4.73 5.51 6.20
C ALA A 481 3.31 6.01 6.52
N ALA A 482 2.35 5.82 5.62
CA ALA A 482 0.99 6.37 5.75
C ALA A 482 0.31 6.06 7.10
N PHE A 483 0.57 4.89 7.71
CA PHE A 483 -0.03 4.47 8.98
C PHE A 483 0.89 4.64 10.21
N SER A 484 2.06 5.25 10.04
CA SER A 484 3.06 5.43 11.09
C SER A 484 2.79 6.66 11.95
N GLY A 485 2.22 7.72 11.37
CA GLY A 485 1.98 9.00 12.05
C GLY A 485 0.84 8.96 13.07
N GLN A 486 1.03 9.62 14.21
CA GLN A 486 0.01 9.77 15.26
C GLN A 486 -1.25 10.46 14.72
N ASN A 487 -1.05 11.45 13.87
CA ASN A 487 -2.05 12.23 13.17
C ASN A 487 -3.06 11.34 12.41
N ILE A 488 -2.58 10.46 11.54
CA ILE A 488 -3.42 9.52 10.79
C ILE A 488 -4.14 8.54 11.73
N ARG A 489 -3.45 8.04 12.76
CA ARG A 489 -4.05 7.14 13.75
C ARG A 489 -5.19 7.81 14.51
N SER A 490 -5.03 9.07 14.90
CA SER A 490 -6.07 9.86 15.54
C SER A 490 -7.28 10.06 14.63
N GLN A 491 -7.06 10.34 13.34
CA GLN A 491 -8.16 10.45 12.38
C GLN A 491 -8.91 9.14 12.16
N ILE A 492 -8.18 8.02 12.02
CA ILE A 492 -8.79 6.69 11.94
C ILE A 492 -9.61 6.40 13.21
N ALA A 493 -9.09 6.72 14.39
CA ALA A 493 -9.82 6.53 15.64
C ALA A 493 -11.10 7.38 15.70
N PHE A 494 -11.06 8.61 15.21
CA PHE A 494 -12.23 9.49 15.12
C PHE A 494 -13.34 8.87 14.26
N TRP A 495 -13.03 8.47 13.04
CA TRP A 495 -13.98 7.82 12.13
C TRP A 495 -14.57 6.53 12.69
N LEU A 496 -13.72 5.70 13.31
CA LEU A 496 -14.19 4.46 13.95
C LEU A 496 -15.11 4.76 15.16
N ASN A 497 -14.96 5.91 15.83
CA ASN A 497 -15.83 6.29 16.94
C ASN A 497 -17.23 6.63 16.46
N GLU A 498 -17.35 7.42 15.39
CA GLU A 498 -18.65 7.77 14.80
C GLU A 498 -19.44 6.50 14.43
N MET A 499 -18.76 5.51 13.85
CA MET A 499 -19.36 4.21 13.48
C MET A 499 -19.86 3.39 14.66
N VAL A 500 -19.17 3.47 15.79
CA VAL A 500 -19.54 2.75 17.01
C VAL A 500 -20.68 3.46 17.74
N GLU A 501 -20.69 4.79 17.74
CA GLU A 501 -21.78 5.60 18.30
C GLU A 501 -23.09 5.39 17.54
N GLU A 502 -23.06 5.39 16.20
CA GLU A 502 -24.23 5.10 15.35
C GLU A 502 -24.81 3.70 15.56
N HIS A 503 -23.97 2.72 15.90
CA HIS A 503 -24.42 1.35 16.17
C HIS A 503 -25.03 1.17 17.56
N SER A 504 -24.71 2.07 18.50
CA SER A 504 -25.06 1.96 19.92
C SER A 504 -26.25 2.83 20.33
N GLY A 505 -26.62 3.81 19.49
CA GLY A 505 -27.85 4.61 19.61
C GLY A 505 -29.03 3.95 18.92
#